data_AF-A0AA90CMI5-F1
#
_entry.id   AF-A0AA90CMI5-F1
#
_cell.length_a   1.000
_cell.length_b   1.000
_cell.length_c   1.000
_cell.angle_alpha   90.00
_cell.angle_beta   90.00
_cell.angle_gamma   90.00
#
_symmetry.space_group_name_H-M   'P 1'
#
loop_
_entity.id
_entity.type
_entity.pdbx_description
1 polymer ?
#
loop_
_entity_poly.entity_id
_entity_poly.type
_entity_poly.pdbx_seq_one_letter_code
_entity_poly.pdbx_strand_id
1 'polypeptide(L)'
;MRKFLSRTMGTSVLVGGMALSLSAVAAEGLYSMDELTDANVFDRTGEEIGEVEDVLLTNDMSVHSLVIETGEILGLGGGEIIAERGTFTVAVASDKRSFDDVEYEVHMELSQEELKVLPQYNEDWWNETSQSLQQAWESTKEISESAWESTKQATSSVWYDVKRGVAEMGEETKDAVE
;
A
#
# COMPACT_ATOMS: atom_id res chain seq x y z
N MET A 1 -14.86 -10.23 -75.05
CA MET A 1 -13.46 -10.50 -74.63
C MET A 1 -13.37 -10.38 -73.11
N ARG A 2 -12.72 -11.37 -72.47
CA ARG A 2 -12.21 -11.46 -71.08
C ARG A 2 -13.21 -11.59 -69.91
N LYS A 3 -13.16 -12.80 -69.32
CA LYS A 3 -13.44 -13.17 -67.92
C LYS A 3 -12.59 -12.32 -66.95
N PHE A 4 -13.05 -12.11 -65.70
CA PHE A 4 -12.55 -12.79 -64.49
C PHE A 4 -12.87 -12.08 -63.15
N LEU A 5 -13.07 -12.93 -62.13
CA LEU A 5 -12.67 -12.81 -60.71
C LEU A 5 -13.51 -11.97 -59.73
N SER A 6 -14.28 -12.72 -58.92
CA SER A 6 -14.80 -12.37 -57.59
C SER A 6 -13.67 -12.04 -56.61
N ARG A 7 -13.92 -11.13 -55.65
CA ARG A 7 -13.20 -11.13 -54.37
C ARG A 7 -14.02 -10.51 -53.24
N THR A 8 -14.19 -11.31 -52.19
CA THR A 8 -14.69 -11.01 -50.85
C THR A 8 -13.68 -10.16 -50.06
N MET A 9 -14.15 -9.14 -49.33
CA MET A 9 -13.57 -8.58 -48.09
C MET A 9 -14.77 -7.90 -47.40
N GLY A 10 -15.23 -8.26 -46.20
CA GLY A 10 -14.49 -8.51 -44.97
C GLY A 10 -14.94 -7.43 -44.00
N THR A 11 -15.88 -7.75 -43.10
CA THR A 11 -16.37 -6.86 -42.06
C THR A 11 -15.24 -6.56 -41.08
N SER A 12 -14.63 -5.39 -41.19
CA SER A 12 -13.72 -4.90 -40.16
C SER A 12 -14.56 -4.44 -38.96
N VAL A 13 -14.68 -5.31 -37.97
CA VAL A 13 -15.02 -4.88 -36.62
C VAL A 13 -13.81 -4.08 -36.12
N LEU A 14 -13.92 -2.76 -36.12
CA LEU A 14 -13.06 -1.92 -35.29
C LEU A 14 -13.50 -2.19 -33.85
N VAL A 15 -12.88 -3.20 -33.22
CA VAL A 15 -12.94 -3.35 -31.77
C VAL A 15 -12.27 -2.09 -31.22
N GLY A 16 -13.10 -1.16 -30.73
CA GLY A 16 -12.61 0.04 -30.06
C GLY A 16 -11.69 -0.41 -28.94
N GLY A 17 -10.39 -0.13 -29.11
CA GLY A 17 -9.43 -0.30 -28.04
C GLY A 17 -9.87 0.57 -26.88
N MET A 18 -10.30 -0.03 -25.77
CA MET A 18 -10.17 0.63 -24.49
C MET A 18 -8.67 0.85 -24.31
N ALA A 19 -8.21 2.05 -24.62
CA ALA A 19 -6.97 2.54 -24.05
C ALA A 19 -7.23 2.60 -22.55
N LEU A 20 -6.75 1.57 -21.83
CA LEU A 20 -6.58 1.65 -20.39
C LEU A 20 -5.69 2.87 -20.16
N SER A 21 -6.30 3.99 -19.77
CA SER A 21 -5.55 5.10 -19.22
C SER A 21 -4.93 4.57 -17.94
N LEU A 22 -3.68 4.11 -18.05
CA LEU A 22 -2.80 3.87 -16.92
C LEU A 22 -2.57 5.23 -16.29
N SER A 23 -3.54 5.70 -15.49
CA SER A 23 -3.27 6.71 -14.48
C SER A 23 -2.05 6.21 -13.73
N ALA A 24 -0.97 6.99 -13.75
CA ALA A 24 0.25 6.66 -13.04
C ALA A 24 -0.13 6.37 -11.59
N VAL A 25 -0.23 5.08 -11.25
CA VAL A 25 -0.02 4.61 -9.89
C VAL A 25 1.38 5.13 -9.58
N ALA A 26 1.46 6.14 -8.70
CA ALA A 26 2.72 6.44 -8.05
C ALA A 26 3.22 5.08 -7.54
N ALA A 27 4.36 4.63 -8.03
CA ALA A 27 4.81 3.26 -7.82
C ALA A 27 4.74 2.94 -6.32
N GLU A 28 3.75 2.15 -5.92
CA GLU A 28 3.61 1.71 -4.54
C GLU A 28 4.82 0.83 -4.27
N GLY A 29 5.68 1.28 -3.35
CA GLY A 29 6.87 0.55 -2.94
C GLY A 29 6.48 -0.74 -2.21
N LEU A 30 7.37 -1.73 -2.24
CA LEU A 30 7.29 -2.88 -1.34
C LEU A 30 8.10 -2.54 -0.09
N TYR A 31 7.50 -2.71 1.08
CA TYR A 31 8.11 -2.41 2.37
C TYR A 31 8.11 -3.67 3.24
N SER A 32 9.27 -4.00 3.80
CA SER A 32 9.36 -5.01 4.86
C SER A 32 8.76 -4.43 6.13
N MET A 33 7.91 -5.17 6.83
CA MET A 33 7.41 -4.74 8.14
C MET A 33 8.53 -4.68 9.17
N ASP A 34 9.47 -5.62 9.10
CA ASP A 34 10.61 -5.73 10.01
C ASP A 34 11.53 -4.50 9.94
N GLU A 35 11.76 -3.97 8.73
CA GLU A 35 12.57 -2.76 8.52
C GLU A 35 11.74 -1.47 8.66
N LEU A 36 10.40 -1.59 8.67
CA LEU A 36 9.51 -0.45 8.91
C LEU A 36 9.34 -0.21 10.39
N THR A 37 9.30 -1.27 11.19
CA THR A 37 9.68 -1.22 12.60
C THR A 37 11.14 -0.76 12.69
N ASP A 38 11.48 0.03 13.70
CA ASP A 38 12.76 0.73 13.87
C ASP A 38 13.03 1.85 12.84
N ALA A 39 12.08 2.17 11.96
CA ALA A 39 12.24 3.29 11.03
C ALA A 39 12.18 4.65 11.75
N ASN A 40 13.11 5.55 11.41
CA ASN A 40 13.13 6.91 11.94
C ASN A 40 11.92 7.70 11.43
N VAL A 41 11.31 8.46 12.33
CA VAL A 41 10.12 9.28 12.07
C VAL A 41 10.50 10.76 12.11
N PHE A 42 10.15 11.49 11.05
CA PHE A 42 10.43 12.90 10.89
C PHE A 42 9.14 13.72 10.82
N ASP A 43 9.16 14.92 11.39
CA ASP A 43 8.09 15.90 11.21
C ASP A 43 8.20 16.62 9.85
N ARG A 44 7.24 17.53 9.59
CA ARG A 44 7.20 18.32 8.34
C ARG A 44 8.40 19.26 8.15
N THR A 45 9.15 19.54 9.20
CA THR A 45 10.35 20.39 9.17
C THR A 45 11.62 19.58 8.88
N GLY A 46 11.50 18.24 8.90
CA GLY A 46 12.62 17.31 8.79
C GLY A 46 13.33 17.07 10.11
N GLU A 47 12.71 17.40 11.23
CA GLU A 47 13.23 17.07 12.56
C GLU A 47 12.79 15.66 12.94
N GLU A 48 13.72 14.85 13.42
CA GLU A 48 13.44 13.51 13.94
C GLU A 48 12.65 13.64 15.25
N ILE A 49 11.53 12.92 15.35
CA ILE A 49 10.61 13.00 16.48
C ILE A 49 10.46 11.67 17.23
N GLY A 50 10.97 10.58 16.68
CA GLY A 50 10.84 9.25 17.25
C GLY A 50 11.13 8.15 16.23
N GLU A 51 10.76 6.93 16.62
CA GLU A 51 11.00 5.69 15.87
C GLU A 51 9.69 4.89 15.80
N VAL A 52 9.51 4.08 14.76
CA VAL A 52 8.35 3.19 14.65
C VAL A 52 8.56 1.96 15.53
N GLU A 53 7.71 1.78 16.54
CA GLU A 53 7.76 0.61 17.43
C GLU A 53 6.94 -0.56 16.86
N ASP A 54 5.78 -0.28 16.25
CA ASP A 54 4.89 -1.33 15.73
C ASP A 54 4.05 -0.85 14.53
N VAL A 55 3.59 -1.81 13.73
CA VAL A 55 2.71 -1.62 12.58
C VAL A 55 1.41 -2.36 12.83
N LEU A 56 0.35 -1.62 13.12
CA LEU A 56 -0.95 -2.21 13.41
C LEU A 56 -1.70 -2.49 12.10
N LEU A 57 -2.12 -3.74 11.90
CA LEU A 57 -2.85 -4.18 10.72
C LEU A 57 -4.32 -4.50 11.05
N THR A 58 -5.22 -4.23 10.12
CA THR A 58 -6.60 -4.72 10.14
C THR A 58 -6.72 -6.17 9.64
N ASN A 59 -7.88 -6.81 9.83
CA ASN A 59 -8.14 -8.20 9.45
C ASN A 59 -7.94 -8.55 7.96
N ASP A 60 -7.96 -7.56 7.09
CA ASP A 60 -7.68 -7.68 5.65
C ASP A 60 -6.19 -7.56 5.32
N MET A 61 -5.31 -7.50 6.33
CA MET A 61 -3.87 -7.29 6.21
C MET A 61 -3.47 -5.90 5.68
N SER A 62 -4.36 -4.91 5.82
CA SER A 62 -4.10 -3.51 5.51
C SER A 62 -3.52 -2.79 6.74
N VAL A 63 -2.53 -1.91 6.55
CA VAL A 63 -2.02 -1.01 7.60
C VAL A 63 -3.12 -0.11 8.15
N HIS A 64 -3.42 -0.19 9.44
CA HIS A 64 -4.31 0.75 10.12
C HIS A 64 -3.55 2.00 10.54
N SER A 65 -2.45 1.79 11.25
CA SER A 65 -1.68 2.83 11.92
C SER A 65 -0.26 2.36 12.22
N LEU A 66 0.64 3.32 12.44
CA LEU A 66 1.94 3.09 13.06
C LEU A 66 1.86 3.46 14.55
N VAL A 67 2.53 2.67 15.38
CA VAL A 67 2.87 3.02 16.76
C VAL A 67 4.25 3.66 16.70
N ILE A 68 4.35 4.89 17.20
CA ILE A 68 5.59 5.67 17.17
C ILE A 68 6.02 5.92 18.60
N GLU A 69 7.19 5.43 18.99
CA GLU A 69 7.82 5.83 20.24
C GLU A 69 8.39 7.23 20.04
N THR A 70 7.80 8.21 20.72
CA THR A 70 8.28 9.59 20.65
C THR A 70 9.49 9.79 21.55
N GLY A 71 10.49 10.52 21.06
CA GLY A 71 11.59 10.96 21.90
C GLY A 71 11.11 11.92 23.01
N GLU A 72 11.91 12.04 24.09
CA GLU A 72 11.64 12.97 25.21
C GLU A 72 11.49 14.44 24.75
N ILE A 73 12.00 14.77 23.56
CA ILE A 73 12.09 16.12 22.98
C ILE A 73 10.73 16.73 22.61
N LEU A 74 9.68 15.94 22.39
CA LEU A 74 8.35 16.48 22.07
C LEU A 74 7.61 17.08 23.28
N GLY A 75 8.21 17.01 24.48
CA GLY A 75 7.55 17.44 25.72
C GLY A 75 6.40 16.53 26.15
N LEU A 76 6.29 15.35 25.53
CA LEU A 76 5.32 14.30 25.83
C LEU A 76 5.86 13.25 26.82
N GLY A 77 7.12 13.37 27.23
CA GLY A 77 7.70 12.54 28.28
C GLY A 77 8.13 11.14 27.83
N GLY A 78 8.36 10.92 26.53
CA GLY A 78 8.86 9.66 26.00
C GLY A 78 7.79 8.56 26.00
N GLY A 79 6.84 8.64 25.07
CA GLY A 79 5.71 7.72 25.03
C GLY A 79 5.29 7.35 23.61
N GLU A 80 4.48 6.31 23.52
CA GLU A 80 4.00 5.76 22.26
C GLU A 80 2.73 6.50 21.79
N ILE A 81 2.75 6.99 20.56
CA ILE A 81 1.60 7.63 19.92
C ILE A 81 1.13 6.84 18.70
N ILE A 82 -0.13 7.04 18.34
CA ILE A 82 -0.74 6.39 17.17
C ILE A 82 -0.79 7.37 16.00
N ALA A 83 -0.14 7.01 14.90
CA ALA A 83 -0.29 7.68 13.62
C ALA A 83 -1.15 6.85 12.68
N GLU A 84 -2.38 7.28 12.42
CA GLU A 84 -3.29 6.59 11.49
C GLU A 84 -2.84 6.74 10.04
N ARG A 85 -3.17 5.74 9.19
CA ARG A 85 -2.90 5.81 7.76
C ARG A 85 -3.43 7.12 7.15
N GLY A 86 -2.60 7.77 6.34
CA GLY A 86 -2.92 9.05 5.71
C GLY A 86 -2.45 10.27 6.51
N THR A 87 -1.87 10.06 7.69
CA THR A 87 -1.16 11.10 8.46
C THR A 87 0.36 11.07 8.26
N PHE A 88 0.86 10.08 7.51
CA PHE A 88 2.28 9.88 7.25
C PHE A 88 2.50 9.28 5.85
N THR A 89 3.74 9.38 5.38
CA THR A 89 4.25 8.71 4.18
C THR A 89 5.52 7.93 4.51
N VAL A 90 5.81 6.87 3.76
CA VAL A 90 7.03 6.07 3.93
C VAL A 90 7.89 6.20 2.67
N ALA A 91 9.15 6.57 2.85
CA ALA A 91 10.14 6.67 1.78
C ALA A 91 11.32 5.74 2.07
N VAL A 92 12.01 5.29 1.01
CA VAL A 92 13.29 4.60 1.16
C VAL A 92 14.37 5.67 1.30
N ALA A 93 15.19 5.56 2.34
CA ALA A 93 16.34 6.43 2.55
C ALA A 93 17.25 6.42 1.31
N SER A 94 17.67 7.60 0.89
CA SER A 94 18.22 7.81 -0.46
C SER A 94 19.56 7.12 -0.71
N ASP A 95 20.33 6.87 0.35
CA ASP A 95 21.66 6.28 0.37
C ASP A 95 21.68 4.78 0.70
N LYS A 96 20.52 4.22 1.08
CA LYS A 96 20.35 2.85 1.60
C LYS A 96 19.29 2.07 0.80
N ARG A 97 19.56 1.86 -0.49
CA ARG A 97 18.64 1.15 -1.42
C ARG A 97 19.10 -0.25 -1.82
N SER A 98 20.10 -0.80 -1.13
CA SER A 98 20.51 -2.17 -1.36
C SER A 98 19.50 -3.13 -0.73
N PHE A 99 19.25 -4.27 -1.37
CA PHE A 99 18.29 -5.25 -0.87
C PHE A 99 18.57 -5.73 0.56
N ASP A 100 19.85 -5.80 0.95
CA ASP A 100 20.29 -6.26 2.27
C ASP A 100 20.47 -5.12 3.31
N ASP A 101 20.21 -3.86 2.93
CA ASP A 101 20.48 -2.67 3.77
C ASP A 101 19.49 -1.57 3.39
N VAL A 102 18.21 -1.95 3.27
CA VAL A 102 17.13 -1.02 2.94
C VAL A 102 16.69 -0.34 4.22
N GLU A 103 16.77 0.99 4.25
CA GLU A 103 16.34 1.77 5.40
C GLU A 103 15.13 2.61 4.99
N TYR A 104 14.11 2.64 5.85
CA TYR A 104 12.91 3.43 5.62
C TYR A 104 12.90 4.66 6.51
N GLU A 105 12.31 5.73 5.99
CA GLU A 105 12.01 6.94 6.75
C GLU A 105 10.50 7.17 6.70
N VAL A 106 9.92 7.45 7.86
CA VAL A 106 8.51 7.85 7.98
C VAL A 106 8.45 9.36 8.10
N HIS A 107 7.67 10.00 7.24
CA HIS A 107 7.50 11.45 7.21
C HIS A 107 6.06 11.80 7.58
N MET A 108 5.88 12.52 8.68
CA MET A 108 4.59 12.95 9.17
C MET A 108 4.04 14.11 8.34
N GLU A 109 2.75 14.07 8.03
CA GLU A 109 2.04 15.17 7.35
C GLU A 109 1.38 16.17 8.32
N LEU A 110 1.46 15.88 9.63
CA LEU A 110 0.86 16.67 10.70
C LEU A 110 1.78 17.80 11.18
N SER A 111 1.19 18.88 11.69
CA SER A 111 1.95 19.91 12.41
C SER A 111 2.34 19.47 13.82
N GLN A 112 3.32 20.12 14.45
CA GLN A 112 3.75 19.80 15.82
C GLN A 112 2.62 19.89 16.86
N GLU A 113 1.66 20.79 16.67
CA GLU A 113 0.50 20.90 17.56
C GLU A 113 -0.48 19.74 17.37
N GLU A 114 -0.63 19.25 16.14
CA GLU A 114 -1.46 18.09 15.83
C GLU A 114 -0.81 16.78 16.32
N LEU A 115 0.52 16.66 16.25
CA LEU A 115 1.26 15.51 16.78
C LEU A 115 1.04 15.32 18.29
N LYS A 116 0.95 16.41 19.06
CA LYS A 116 0.76 16.37 20.52
C LYS A 116 -0.63 15.93 20.96
N VAL A 117 -1.60 15.98 20.06
CA VAL A 117 -2.99 15.57 20.35
C VAL A 117 -3.32 14.21 19.77
N LEU A 118 -2.34 13.52 19.16
CA LEU A 118 -2.53 12.14 18.72
C LEU A 118 -2.83 11.23 19.92
N PRO A 119 -3.65 10.18 19.71
CA PRO A 119 -3.90 9.19 20.75
C PRO A 119 -2.60 8.55 21.21
N GLN A 120 -2.48 8.33 22.51
CA GLN A 120 -1.40 7.50 23.05
C GLN A 120 -1.73 6.03 22.87
N TYR A 121 -0.74 5.22 22.54
CA TYR A 121 -0.88 3.78 22.54
C TYR A 121 -0.86 3.27 23.98
N ASN A 122 -1.95 2.62 24.38
CA ASN A 122 -2.12 1.99 25.68
C ASN A 122 -3.21 0.92 25.63
N GLU A 123 -3.36 0.17 26.72
CA GLU A 123 -4.34 -0.93 26.81
C GLU A 123 -5.79 -0.45 26.59
N ASP A 124 -6.16 0.73 27.10
CA ASP A 124 -7.51 1.28 26.93
C ASP A 124 -7.78 1.59 25.45
N TRP A 125 -6.87 2.31 24.79
CA TRP A 125 -6.95 2.62 23.36
C TRP A 125 -7.00 1.34 22.52
N TRP A 126 -6.17 0.35 22.82
CA TRP A 126 -6.15 -0.94 22.12
C TRP A 126 -7.48 -1.66 22.22
N ASN A 127 -8.05 -1.73 23.43
CA ASN A 127 -9.32 -2.41 23.68
C ASN A 127 -10.49 -1.71 23.00
N GLU A 128 -10.55 -0.38 23.07
CA GLU A 128 -11.59 0.44 22.42
C GLU A 128 -11.52 0.32 20.90
N THR A 129 -10.33 0.49 20.32
CA THR A 129 -10.11 0.43 18.87
C THR A 129 -10.37 -0.97 18.34
N SER A 130 -9.85 -2.01 19.00
CA SER A 130 -10.08 -3.40 18.62
C SER A 130 -11.57 -3.77 18.67
N GLN A 131 -12.29 -3.32 19.69
CA GLN A 131 -13.73 -3.56 19.79
C GLN A 131 -14.52 -2.85 18.69
N SER A 132 -14.18 -1.58 18.40
CA SER A 132 -14.79 -0.81 17.32
C SER A 132 -14.59 -1.47 15.95
N LEU A 133 -13.36 -1.92 15.67
CA LEU A 133 -13.02 -2.63 14.43
C LEU A 133 -13.74 -3.98 14.33
N GLN A 134 -13.87 -4.72 15.43
CA GLN A 134 -14.64 -5.97 15.46
C GLN A 134 -16.11 -5.75 15.13
N GLN A 135 -16.75 -4.73 15.72
CA GLN A 135 -18.15 -4.40 15.42
C GLN A 135 -18.34 -3.98 13.96
N ALA A 136 -17.44 -3.15 13.42
CA ALA A 136 -17.46 -2.75 12.03
C ALA A 136 -17.28 -3.95 11.08
N TRP A 137 -16.38 -4.88 11.43
CA TRP A 137 -16.17 -6.12 10.69
C TRP A 137 -17.39 -7.04 10.71
N GLU A 138 -17.99 -7.25 11.88
CA GLU A 138 -19.18 -8.09 12.04
C GLU A 138 -20.37 -7.52 11.26
N SER A 139 -20.61 -6.21 11.36
CA SER A 139 -21.67 -5.54 10.60
C SER A 139 -21.46 -5.65 9.08
N THR A 140 -20.22 -5.49 8.62
CA THR A 140 -19.89 -5.63 7.19
C THR A 140 -20.06 -7.08 6.73
N LYS A 141 -19.65 -8.06 7.54
CA LYS A 141 -19.84 -9.48 7.24
C LYS A 141 -21.33 -9.83 7.15
N GLU A 142 -22.16 -9.37 8.07
CA GLU A 142 -23.61 -9.61 8.10
C GLU A 142 -24.32 -9.04 6.85
N ILE A 143 -23.90 -7.87 6.37
CA ILE A 143 -24.53 -7.18 5.23
C ILE A 143 -23.95 -7.67 3.88
N SER A 144 -22.72 -8.21 3.84
CA SER A 144 -21.93 -8.37 2.60
C SER A 144 -21.09 -9.65 2.53
N GLU A 145 -21.55 -10.78 3.08
CA GLU A 145 -20.84 -12.09 3.07
C GLU A 145 -20.23 -12.47 1.70
N SER A 146 -20.89 -12.14 0.58
CA SER A 146 -20.40 -12.46 -0.77
C SER A 146 -19.44 -11.43 -1.38
N ALA A 147 -19.59 -10.14 -1.07
CA ALA A 147 -18.73 -9.08 -1.62
C ALA A 147 -17.37 -9.01 -0.91
N TRP A 148 -17.34 -9.36 0.37
CA TRP A 148 -16.12 -9.35 1.18
C TRP A 148 -15.18 -10.52 0.86
N GLU A 149 -15.73 -11.73 0.74
CA GLU A 149 -15.00 -12.89 0.23
C GLU A 149 -14.49 -12.66 -1.19
N SER A 150 -15.31 -12.03 -2.05
CA SER A 150 -14.89 -11.69 -3.41
C SER A 150 -13.73 -10.69 -3.44
N THR A 151 -13.66 -9.73 -2.53
CA THR A 151 -12.56 -8.73 -2.50
C THR A 151 -11.25 -9.35 -2.03
N LYS A 152 -11.29 -10.20 -1.00
CA LYS A 152 -10.13 -10.95 -0.51
C LYS A 152 -9.60 -11.92 -1.57
N GLN A 153 -10.49 -12.68 -2.21
CA GLN A 153 -10.12 -13.62 -3.27
C GLN A 153 -9.63 -12.91 -4.54
N ALA A 154 -10.27 -11.81 -4.93
CA ALA A 154 -9.86 -11.01 -6.08
C ALA A 154 -8.46 -10.42 -5.89
N THR A 155 -8.14 -9.90 -4.69
CA THR A 155 -6.81 -9.35 -4.41
C THR A 155 -5.74 -10.43 -4.54
N SER A 156 -5.95 -11.61 -3.95
CA SER A 156 -5.01 -12.73 -4.11
C SER A 156 -4.90 -13.22 -5.55
N SER A 157 -6.00 -13.31 -6.32
CA SER A 157 -5.96 -13.78 -7.71
C SER A 157 -5.30 -12.77 -8.66
N VAL A 158 -5.49 -11.47 -8.44
CA VAL A 158 -4.85 -10.41 -9.22
C VAL A 158 -3.32 -10.50 -9.11
N TRP A 159 -2.77 -10.78 -7.93
CA TRP A 159 -1.33 -11.01 -7.77
C TRP A 159 -0.81 -12.21 -8.57
N TYR A 160 -1.58 -13.30 -8.67
CA TYR A 160 -1.21 -14.46 -9.49
C TYR A 160 -1.30 -14.17 -10.99
N ASP A 161 -2.32 -13.42 -11.42
CA ASP A 161 -2.54 -13.09 -12.84
C ASP A 161 -1.47 -12.13 -13.36
N VAL A 162 -1.08 -11.15 -12.54
CA VAL A 162 0.04 -10.23 -12.85
C VAL A 162 1.36 -11.00 -13.00
N LYS A 163 1.67 -11.94 -12.10
CA LYS A 163 2.89 -12.74 -12.17
C LYS A 163 2.94 -13.63 -13.43
N ARG A 164 1.80 -14.17 -13.87
CA ARG A 164 1.72 -14.98 -15.10
C ARG A 164 1.86 -14.14 -16.36
N GLY A 165 1.21 -12.98 -16.43
CA GLY A 165 1.34 -12.06 -17.56
C GLY A 165 2.79 -11.59 -17.77
N VAL A 166 3.53 -11.36 -16.67
CA VAL A 166 4.96 -10.99 -16.73
C VAL A 166 5.85 -12.18 -17.13
N ALA A 167 5.53 -13.41 -16.70
CA ALA A 167 6.30 -14.60 -17.05
C ALA A 167 6.13 -15.02 -18.52
N GLU A 168 4.92 -14.92 -19.09
CA GLU A 168 4.67 -15.21 -20.52
C GLU A 168 5.34 -14.19 -21.44
N MET A 169 5.45 -12.92 -21.04
CA MET A 169 6.17 -11.89 -21.79
C MET A 169 7.71 -12.01 -21.70
N GLY A 170 8.22 -12.64 -20.64
CA GLY A 170 9.67 -12.80 -20.42
C GLY A 170 10.34 -13.84 -21.33
N GLU A 171 9.60 -14.78 -21.91
CA GLU A 171 10.15 -15.80 -22.80
C GLU A 171 10.05 -15.43 -24.30
N GLU A 172 9.05 -14.66 -24.74
CA GLU A 172 8.95 -14.22 -26.14
C GLU A 172 9.96 -13.14 -26.54
N THR A 173 10.73 -12.57 -25.61
CA THR A 173 11.72 -11.51 -25.93
C THR A 173 13.12 -12.06 -26.25
N LYS A 174 13.37 -13.38 -26.14
CA LYS A 174 14.68 -13.96 -26.46
C LYS A 174 14.89 -14.30 -27.94
N ASP A 175 13.83 -14.39 -28.74
CA ASP A 175 13.93 -14.73 -30.18
C ASP A 175 13.84 -13.51 -31.11
N ALA A 176 13.80 -12.28 -30.57
CA ALA A 176 13.75 -11.04 -31.34
C ALA A 176 15.06 -10.21 -31.31
N VAL A 177 16.11 -10.72 -30.68
CA VAL A 177 17.47 -10.13 -30.71
C VAL A 177 18.48 -11.20 -31.13
N GLU A 178 18.45 -11.56 -32.41
CA GLU A 178 19.60 -12.08 -33.15
C GLU A 178 19.63 -11.47 -34.57
#